data_AF-A0A415S474-F1
#
_entry.id   AF-A0A415S474-F1
#
_cell.length_a   1.000
_cell.length_b   1.000
_cell.length_c   1.000
_cell.angle_alpha   90.00
_cell.angle_beta   90.00
_cell.angle_gamma   90.00
#
_symmetry.space_group_name_H-M   'P 1'
#
loop_
_entity.id
_entity.type
_entity.pdbx_description
1 polymer ?
#
loop_
_entity_poly.entity_id
_entity_poly.type
_entity_poly.pdbx_seq_one_letter_code
_entity_poly.pdbx_strand_id
1 'polypeptide(L)' 'METRQNYMTVPASIRELKKIEMVCRSKGQYRLDHAVSKKQKTILSAFGMDAFKRSSKSMRGLMIFLEG' A
#
# COMPACT_ATOMS: atom_id res chain seq x y z
N MET A 1 10.46 -12.05 -21.93
CA MET A 1 9.78 -12.96 -20.98
C MET A 1 9.04 -12.09 -19.98
N GLU A 2 7.73 -11.97 -20.12
CA GLU A 2 6.89 -11.35 -19.09
C GLU A 2 6.80 -12.32 -17.91
N THR A 3 7.66 -12.13 -16.92
CA THR A 3 7.56 -12.86 -15.66
C THR A 3 6.26 -12.41 -14.99
N ARG A 4 5.20 -13.22 -15.12
CA ARG A 4 3.95 -13.00 -14.40
C ARG A 4 4.27 -12.87 -12.92
N GLN A 5 4.18 -11.64 -12.43
CA GLN A 5 4.37 -11.33 -11.03
C GLN A 5 3.14 -11.88 -10.30
N ASN A 6 3.26 -13.04 -9.66
CA ASN A 6 2.15 -13.72 -8.96
C ASN A 6 1.47 -12.83 -7.90
N TYR A 7 2.16 -11.77 -7.48
CA TYR A 7 1.70 -10.77 -6.52
C TYR A 7 0.89 -9.60 -7.15
N MET A 8 0.71 -9.57 -8.47
CA MET A 8 -0.07 -8.55 -9.19
C MET A 8 -1.52 -8.98 -9.47
N THR A 9 -1.90 -10.18 -9.04
CA THR A 9 -3.32 -10.59 -9.04
C THR A 9 -4.03 -9.88 -7.88
N VAL A 10 -5.26 -9.41 -8.09
CA VAL A 10 -6.05 -8.69 -7.07
C VAL A 10 -5.99 -9.34 -5.67
N PRO A 11 -6.26 -10.64 -5.49
CA PRO A 11 -6.19 -11.27 -4.17
C PRO A 11 -4.76 -11.33 -3.61
N ALA A 12 -3.73 -11.52 -4.44
CA ALA A 12 -2.35 -11.55 -3.96
C ALA A 12 -1.83 -10.16 -3.59
N SER A 13 -2.19 -9.14 -4.39
CA SER A 13 -1.88 -7.74 -4.11
C SER A 13 -2.43 -7.32 -2.76
N ILE A 14 -3.70 -7.63 -2.48
CA ILE A 14 -4.34 -7.31 -1.19
C ILE A 14 -3.61 -8.00 -0.03
N ARG A 15 -3.30 -9.30 -0.15
CA ARG A 15 -2.56 -10.04 0.88
C ARG A 15 -1.19 -9.43 1.17
N GLU A 16 -0.53 -8.88 0.15
CA GLU A 16 0.79 -8.27 0.30
C GLU A 16 0.73 -6.85 0.88
N LEU A 17 -0.31 -6.09 0.54
CA LEU A 17 -0.58 -4.77 1.13
C LEU A 17 -0.99 -4.85 2.59
N LYS A 18 -1.73 -5.90 3.01
CA LYS A 18 -2.07 -6.16 4.42
C LYS A 18 -0.85 -6.37 5.33
N LYS A 19 0.31 -6.71 4.76
CA LYS A 19 1.57 -6.84 5.51
C LYS A 19 2.23 -5.49 5.82
N ILE A 20 1.75 -4.40 5.22
CA ILE A 20 2.33 -3.08 5.46
C ILE A 20 1.77 -2.54 6.77
N GLU A 21 2.64 -2.30 7.75
CA GLU A 21 2.26 -1.60 8.96
C GLU A 21 2.06 -0.11 8.69
N MET A 22 0.89 0.41 9.06
CA MET A 22 0.56 1.83 9.00
C MET A 22 0.58 2.42 10.40
N VAL A 23 1.35 3.50 10.56
CA VAL A 23 1.42 4.24 11.82
C VAL A 23 0.48 5.44 11.73
N CYS A 24 -0.54 5.44 12.59
CA CYS A 24 -1.38 6.62 12.83
C CYS A 24 -0.62 7.58 13.74
N ARG A 25 -0.37 8.81 13.27
CA ARG A 25 0.14 9.91 14.09
C ARG A 25 -1.02 10.80 14.52
N SER A 26 -0.88 11.42 15.70
CA SER A 26 -1.83 12.41 16.20
C SER A 26 -2.19 13.43 15.12
N LYS A 27 -3.49 13.73 15.01
CA LYS A 27 -4.13 14.56 13.96
C LYS A 27 -4.46 13.86 12.63
N GLY A 28 -4.67 12.54 12.64
CA GLY A 28 -5.18 11.80 11.47
C GLY A 28 -4.21 11.75 10.29
N GLN A 29 -2.92 11.82 10.60
CA GLN A 29 -1.85 11.63 9.64
C GLN A 29 -1.44 10.18 9.64
N TYR A 30 -1.59 9.54 8.49
CA TYR A 30 -1.21 8.15 8.29
C TYR A 30 0.11 8.13 7.53
N ARG A 31 1.05 7.33 8.01
CA ARG A 31 2.33 7.08 7.33
C ARG A 31 2.52 5.57 7.27
N LEU A 32 2.93 5.06 6.10
CA LEU A 32 3.47 3.70 6.04
C LEU A 32 4.77 3.71 6.84
N ASP A 33 5.03 2.65 7.59
CA ASP A 33 6.33 2.46 8.20
C ASP A 33 7.45 2.49 7.13
N HIS A 34 8.70 2.79 7.53
CA HIS A 34 9.82 2.84 6.59
C HIS A 34 10.03 1.49 5.86
N ALA A 35 9.57 0.38 6.43
CA ALA A 35 9.77 -0.97 5.90
C ALA A 35 8.78 -1.41 4.79
N VAL A 36 8.56 -0.58 3.75
CA VAL A 36 7.80 -1.02 2.56
C VAL A 36 8.72 -1.76 1.57
N SER A 37 8.43 -3.03 1.29
CA SER A 37 9.17 -3.87 0.34
C SER A 37 9.03 -3.40 -1.11
N LYS A 38 10.00 -3.74 -1.97
CA LYS A 38 9.96 -3.42 -3.41
C LYS A 38 8.67 -3.92 -4.08
N LYS A 39 8.21 -5.13 -3.72
CA LYS A 39 6.97 -5.72 -4.26
C LYS A 39 5.74 -4.87 -3.91
N GLN A 40 5.65 -4.44 -2.65
CA GLN A 40 4.57 -3.59 -2.16
C GLN A 40 4.59 -2.22 -2.85
N LYS A 41 5.78 -1.65 -3.07
CA LYS A 41 5.93 -0.40 -3.85
C LYS A 41 5.43 -0.58 -5.29
N THR A 42 5.75 -1.70 -5.95
CA THR A 42 5.23 -2.02 -7.29
C THR A 42 3.71 -2.16 -7.31
N ILE A 43 3.13 -2.84 -6.32
CA ILE A 43 1.67 -2.99 -6.20
C ILE A 43 1.01 -1.61 -5.97
N LEU A 44 1.53 -0.81 -5.05
CA LEU A 44 1.06 0.54 -4.76
C LEU A 44 1.14 1.45 -6.00
N SER A 45 2.25 1.39 -6.73
CA SER A 45 2.44 2.05 -8.02
C SER A 45 1.36 1.67 -9.04
N ALA A 46 1.03 0.38 -9.13
CA ALA A 46 -0.04 -0.10 -10.02
C ALA A 46 -1.43 0.43 -9.64
N PHE A 47 -1.66 0.76 -8.37
CA PHE A 47 -2.86 1.44 -7.88
C PHE A 47 -2.79 2.98 -8.01
N GLY A 48 -1.77 3.53 -8.68
CA GLY A 48 -1.59 4.98 -8.83
C GLY A 48 -1.01 5.65 -7.59
N MET A 49 -0.40 4.89 -6.68
CA MET A 49 0.24 5.37 -5.44
C MET A 49 1.78 5.39 -5.56
N ASP A 50 2.28 5.62 -6.79
CA ASP A 50 3.66 5.44 -7.26
C ASP A 50 4.71 6.24 -6.46
N ALA A 51 4.35 7.46 -6.10
CA ALA A 51 5.09 8.27 -5.16
C ALA A 51 4.13 8.62 -4.04
N PHE A 52 4.40 8.11 -2.84
CA PHE A 52 3.66 8.45 -1.63
C PHE A 52 3.87 9.93 -1.26
N LYS A 53 3.25 10.81 -2.05
CA LYS A 53 2.97 12.19 -1.70
C LYS A 53 2.12 12.08 -0.44
N ARG A 54 2.62 12.62 0.68
CA ARG A 54 2.14 12.47 2.06
C ARG A 54 0.73 13.03 2.29
N SER A 55 -0.23 12.78 1.41
CA SER A 55 -1.61 13.21 1.59
C SER A 55 -2.29 12.22 2.50
N SER A 56 -2.57 12.63 3.73
CA SER A 56 -3.21 11.79 4.76
C SER A 56 -4.62 11.30 4.37
N LYS A 57 -5.18 11.78 3.25
CA LYS A 57 -6.48 11.35 2.70
C LYS A 57 -6.39 10.04 1.91
N SER A 58 -5.37 9.86 1.07
CA SER A 58 -5.21 8.63 0.28
C SER A 58 -4.85 7.43 1.16
N MET A 59 -4.07 7.66 2.21
CA MET A 59 -3.74 6.64 3.21
C MET A 59 -4.95 6.16 4.01
N ARG A 60 -5.90 7.05 4.34
CA ARG A 60 -7.15 6.66 5.02
C ARG A 60 -7.98 5.73 4.16
N GLY A 61 -8.12 6.05 2.88
CA GLY A 61 -8.82 5.19 1.93
C GLY A 61 -8.18 3.81 1.82
N LEU A 62 -6.85 3.75 1.76
CA LEU A 62 -6.14 2.46 1.77
C LEU A 62 -6.39 1.67 3.06
N MET A 63 -6.40 2.32 4.22
CA MET A 63 -6.70 1.65 5.49
C MET A 63 -8.12 1.09 5.54
N ILE A 64 -9.13 1.88 5.14
CA ILE A 64 -10.52 1.43 5.08
C ILE A 64 -10.67 0.24 4.11
N PHE A 65 -9.96 0.26 2.98
CA PHE A 65 -9.99 -0.82 2.00
C PHE A 65 -9.33 -2.12 2.48
N LEU A 66 -8.35 -2.04 3.39
CA LEU A 66 -7.66 -3.22 3.93
C LEU A 66 -8.38 -3.82 5.15
N GLU A 67 -9.06 -2.99 5.94
CA GLU A 67 -9.80 -3.36 7.15
C GLU A 67 -11.28 -3.68 6.91
N GLY A 68 -11.83 -3.26 5.76
CA GLY A 68 -13.22 -3.53 5.34
C GLY A 68 -13.43 -4.85 4.62
#